data_AF-R4L5G2-F1
#
_entry.id   AF-R4L5G2-F1
#
_cell.length_a   1.000
_cell.length_b   1.000
_cell.length_c   1.000
_cell.angle_alpha   90.00
_cell.angle_beta   90.00
_cell.angle_gamma   90.00
#
_symmetry.space_group_name_H-M   'P 1'
#
loop_
_entity.id
_entity.type
_entity.pdbx_description
1 polymer ?
#
loop_
_entity_poly.entity_id
_entity_poly.type
_entity_poly.pdbx_seq_one_letter_code
_entity_poly.pdbx_strand_id
1 'polypeptide(L)'
;MDTGDRLLTPGEVAALFRVDPKTVTRWAAAGRIGSIRTPGGHRRFRESEVRALLEGEGAAVVEEMREDDANNRPRNAGPSNPGSSYGPPNGLR
;
A
#
# COMPACT_ATOMS: atom_id res chain seq x y z
N MET A 1 33.69 -4.65 6.07
CA MET A 1 33.41 -4.78 4.63
C MET A 1 31.94 -5.06 4.53
N ASP A 2 31.14 -4.04 4.21
CA ASP A 2 29.69 -4.16 4.06
C ASP A 2 29.38 -5.03 2.85
N THR A 3 29.23 -6.33 3.12
CA THR A 3 28.78 -7.36 2.20
C THR A 3 27.41 -6.95 1.66
N GLY A 4 27.37 -6.51 0.41
CA GLY A 4 26.20 -6.04 -0.35
C GLY A 4 24.84 -6.25 0.32
N ASP A 5 24.30 -5.17 0.89
CA ASP A 5 22.94 -5.11 1.42
C ASP A 5 21.97 -5.73 0.41
N ARG A 6 21.33 -6.84 0.78
CA ARG A 6 20.40 -7.53 -0.09
C ARG A 6 19.24 -6.60 -0.43
N LEU A 7 18.91 -6.53 -1.71
CA LEU A 7 17.82 -5.73 -2.22
C LEU A 7 16.54 -6.54 -2.34
N LEU A 8 15.53 -6.14 -1.58
CA LEU A 8 14.20 -6.72 -1.60
C LEU A 8 13.34 -6.05 -2.67
N THR A 9 12.46 -6.86 -3.27
CA THR A 9 11.37 -6.41 -4.13
C THR A 9 10.21 -5.85 -3.29
N PRO A 10 9.30 -5.05 -3.87
CA PRO A 10 8.10 -4.60 -3.19
C PRO A 10 7.25 -5.75 -2.64
N GLY A 11 7.25 -6.91 -3.33
CA GLY A 11 6.53 -8.11 -2.91
C GLY A 11 7.14 -8.78 -1.67
N GLU A 12 8.47 -8.87 -1.61
CA GLU A 12 9.15 -9.39 -0.42
C GLU A 12 8.92 -8.50 0.80
N VAL A 13 9.02 -7.18 0.64
CA VAL A 13 8.73 -6.21 1.72
C VAL A 13 7.28 -6.31 2.17
N ALA A 14 6.35 -6.42 1.23
CA ALA A 14 4.93 -6.61 1.51
C ALA A 14 4.66 -7.87 2.34
N ALA A 15 5.32 -8.98 2.04
CA ALA A 15 5.19 -10.22 2.81
C ALA A 15 5.69 -10.06 4.25
N LEU A 16 6.78 -9.32 4.47
CA LEU A 16 7.34 -9.06 5.79
C LEU A 16 6.41 -8.18 6.65
N PHE A 17 5.86 -7.10 6.06
CA PHE A 17 4.93 -6.20 6.73
C PHE A 17 3.47 -6.70 6.73
N ARG A 18 3.19 -7.82 6.06
CA ARG A 18 1.83 -8.36 5.83
C ARG A 18 0.87 -7.34 5.20
N VAL A 19 1.38 -6.53 4.28
CA VAL A 19 0.62 -5.51 3.54
C VAL A 19 0.60 -5.83 2.05
N ASP A 20 -0.15 -5.06 1.26
CA ASP A 20 -0.13 -5.16 -0.20
C ASP A 20 1.13 -4.49 -0.80
N PRO A 21 1.76 -5.05 -1.87
CA PRO A 21 2.91 -4.44 -2.55
C PRO A 21 2.67 -3.01 -3.06
N LYS A 22 1.42 -2.65 -3.37
CA LYS A 22 1.04 -1.28 -3.76
C LYS A 22 1.17 -0.31 -2.58
N THR A 23 0.89 -0.77 -1.36
CA THR A 23 1.09 0.02 -0.14
C THR A 23 2.58 0.31 0.07
N VAL A 24 3.44 -0.68 -0.13
CA VAL A 24 4.91 -0.50 -0.07
C VAL A 24 5.39 0.49 -1.13
N THR A 25 4.86 0.38 -2.36
CA THR A 25 5.19 1.32 -3.44
C THR A 25 4.75 2.75 -3.10
N ARG A 26 3.61 2.90 -2.42
CA ARG A 26 3.11 4.19 -1.93
C ARG A 26 4.01 4.76 -0.83
N TRP A 27 4.44 3.95 0.14
CA TRP A 27 5.40 4.38 1.17
C TRP A 27 6.72 4.87 0.55
N ALA A 28 7.20 4.16 -0.47
CA ALA A 28 8.40 4.54 -1.22
C ALA A 28 8.23 5.82 -2.05
N ALA A 29 7.01 6.12 -2.50
CA ALA A 29 6.69 7.37 -3.18
C ALA A 29 6.58 8.54 -2.18
N ALA A 30 6.06 8.26 -0.99
CA ALA A 30 5.93 9.20 0.11
C ALA A 30 7.24 9.42 0.90
N GLY A 31 8.34 8.74 0.56
CA GLY A 31 9.63 8.87 1.27
C GLY A 31 9.65 8.21 2.66
N ARG A 32 8.63 7.43 3.02
CA ARG A 32 8.51 6.75 4.33
C ARG A 32 9.44 5.54 4.47
N ILE A 33 9.92 5.02 3.35
CA ILE A 33 10.90 3.94 3.26
C ILE A 33 11.86 4.24 2.12
N GLY A 34 13.15 4.13 2.38
CA GLY A 34 14.22 4.30 1.39
C GLY A 34 14.05 3.33 0.23
N SER A 35 14.10 3.86 -0.99
CA SER A 35 13.99 3.04 -2.20
C SER A 35 15.05 3.40 -3.23
N ILE A 36 15.61 2.35 -3.82
CA ILE A 36 16.56 2.45 -4.93
C ILE A 36 15.79 2.17 -6.21
N ARG A 37 15.92 3.08 -7.19
CA ARG A 37 15.33 2.88 -8.52
C ARG A 37 16.33 2.20 -9.42
N THR A 38 15.92 1.10 -10.04
CA THR A 38 16.70 0.49 -11.11
C THR A 38 16.57 1.32 -12.40
N PRO A 39 17.49 1.18 -13.37
CA PRO A 39 17.37 1.85 -14.68
C PRO A 39 16.04 1.58 -15.40
N GLY A 40 15.40 0.43 -15.14
CA GLY A 40 14.07 0.08 -15.67
C GLY A 40 12.89 0.64 -14.87
N GLY A 41 13.11 1.49 -13.86
CA GLY A 41 12.04 2.14 -13.09
C GLY A 41 11.44 1.33 -11.95
N HIS A 42 11.90 0.09 -11.73
CA HIS A 42 11.46 -0.73 -10.59
C HIS A 42 12.10 -0.26 -9.28
N ARG A 43 11.36 -0.39 -8.19
CA ARG A 43 11.85 -0.06 -6.84
C ARG A 43 12.45 -1.28 -6.15
N ARG A 44 13.54 -1.04 -5.44
CA ARG A 44 14.24 -2.00 -4.58
C ARG A 44 14.47 -1.40 -3.21
N PHE A 45 14.40 -2.22 -2.16
CA PHE A 45 14.49 -1.80 -0.77
C PHE A 45 15.67 -2.51 -0.10
N ARG A 46 16.42 -1.82 0.75
CA ARG A 46 17.50 -2.48 1.49
C ARG A 46 16.92 -3.34 2.59
N GLU A 47 17.35 -4.60 2.67
CA GLU A 47 16.90 -5.53 3.71
C GLU A 47 17.17 -4.98 5.11
N SER A 48 18.34 -4.39 5.36
CA SER A 48 18.72 -3.82 6.65
C SER A 48 17.78 -2.69 7.11
N GLU A 49 17.38 -1.80 6.20
CA GLU A 49 16.43 -0.72 6.49
C GLU A 49 15.01 -1.24 6.74
N VAL A 50 14.57 -2.21 5.93
CA VAL A 50 13.27 -2.89 6.10
C VAL A 50 13.20 -3.57 7.47
N ARG A 51 14.26 -4.24 7.90
CA ARG A 51 14.35 -4.87 9.22
C ARG A 51 14.34 -3.84 10.35
N ALA A 52 15.11 -2.76 10.25
CA ALA A 52 15.09 -1.67 11.24
C ALA A 52 13.70 -1.04 11.40
N LEU A 53 12.92 -0.94 10.31
CA LEU A 53 11.52 -0.48 10.35
C LEU A 53 10.58 -1.49 11.05
N LEU A 54 10.82 -2.80 10.92
CA LEU A 54 10.07 -3.83 11.63
C LEU A 54 10.38 -3.87 13.13
N GLU A 55 11.63 -3.58 13.49
CA GLU A 55 12.11 -3.51 14.88
C GLU A 55 11.67 -2.22 15.59
N GLY A 56 11.07 -1.27 14.87
CA GLY A 56 10.55 -0.01 15.41
C GLY A 56 11.62 1.09 15.58
N GLU A 57 12.86 0.83 15.18
CA GLU A 57 13.97 1.77 15.31
C GLU A 57 13.98 2.83 14.19
N GLY A 58 13.30 2.58 13.07
CA GLY A 58 13.26 3.48 11.90
C GLY A 58 12.10 4.48 11.83
N ALA A 59 11.25 4.57 12.86
CA ALA A 59 10.03 5.38 12.84
C ALA A 59 10.24 6.91 13.07
N ALA A 60 11.48 7.40 13.09
CA ALA A 60 11.79 8.77 13.51
C ALA A 60 11.57 9.87 12.45
N VAL A 61 11.01 9.58 11.26
CA VAL A 61 10.91 10.57 10.16
C VAL A 61 9.48 10.85 9.64
N VAL A 62 8.43 10.36 10.30
CA VAL A 62 7.05 10.41 9.75
C VAL A 62 6.07 11.34 10.50
N GLU A 63 6.53 12.26 11.35
CA GLU A 63 5.63 13.14 12.11
C GLU A 63 5.16 14.39 11.38
N GLU A 64 5.85 14.86 10.33
CA GLU A 64 5.37 15.99 9.51
C GLU A 64 4.58 15.50 8.31
N MET A 65 3.41 16.11 8.06
CA MET A 65 2.42 15.82 7.00
C MET A 65 1.35 14.77 7.33
N ARG A 66 0.58 15.07 8.38
CA ARG A 66 -0.82 14.63 8.49
C ARG A 66 -1.64 15.36 7.40
N GLU A 67 -2.33 14.62 6.51
CA GLU A 67 -3.68 14.92 5.99
C GLU A 67 -4.14 14.01 4.82
N ASP A 68 -3.26 13.27 4.12
CA ASP A 68 -3.65 12.55 2.89
C ASP A 68 -4.13 11.08 3.05
N ASP A 69 -4.31 10.58 4.28
CA ASP A 69 -4.70 9.18 4.54
C ASP A 69 -6.18 8.86 4.19
N ALA A 70 -6.97 9.85 3.78
CA ALA A 70 -8.37 9.69 3.36
C ALA A 70 -8.55 8.80 2.11
N ASN A 71 -7.48 8.48 1.38
CA ASN A 71 -7.56 7.66 0.17
C ASN A 71 -7.50 6.14 0.45
N ASN A 72 -7.63 5.70 1.70
CA ASN A 72 -7.74 4.29 2.08
C ASN A 72 -9.20 3.79 2.15
N ARG A 73 -9.97 3.95 1.07
CA ARG A 73 -11.25 3.25 0.90
C ARG A 73 -11.02 2.03 0.00
N PRO A 74 -11.34 0.79 0.43
CA PRO A 74 -11.31 -0.35 -0.49
C PRO A 74 -12.30 -0.09 -1.61
N ARG A 75 -11.81 0.06 -2.85
CA ARG A 75 -12.65 0.27 -4.06
C ARG A 75 -13.41 -0.99 -4.50
N ASN A 76 -13.58 -1.97 -3.61
CA ASN A 76 -14.33 -3.20 -3.90
C ASN A 76 -15.51 -3.37 -2.92
N ALA A 77 -16.34 -2.32 -2.83
CA ALA A 77 -17.73 -2.48 -2.43
C ALA A 77 -18.56 -2.41 -3.71
N GLY A 78 -18.61 -3.53 -4.45
CA GLY A 78 -19.68 -3.73 -5.43
C GLY A 78 -21.03 -3.73 -4.70
N PRO A 79 -22.11 -3.24 -5.32
CA PRO A 79 -23.38 -3.05 -4.64
C PRO A 79 -23.93 -4.38 -4.13
N SER A 80 -24.17 -4.47 -2.83
CA SER A 80 -25.04 -5.48 -2.24
C SER A 80 -26.39 -5.44 -2.97
N ASN A 81 -26.87 -6.59 -3.41
CA ASN A 81 -28.21 -6.74 -3.97
C ASN A 81 -29.24 -6.77 -2.81
N PRO A 82 -30.22 -5.87 -2.78
CA PRO A 82 -31.53 -6.26 -2.28
C PRO A 82 -32.66 -5.89 -3.25
N GLY A 83 -33.25 -6.91 -3.88
CA GLY A 83 -34.66 -6.99 -4.26
C GLY A 83 -35.28 -5.78 -4.99
N SER A 84 -35.15 -5.72 -6.32
CA SER A 84 -36.08 -4.93 -7.13
C SER A 84 -37.33 -5.77 -7.41
N SER A 85 -38.33 -5.62 -6.56
CA SER A 85 -39.71 -6.04 -6.79
C SER A 85 -40.24 -5.39 -8.08
N TYR A 86 -40.54 -6.17 -9.11
CA TYR A 86 -41.43 -5.73 -10.19
C TYR A 86 -42.86 -6.14 -9.82
N GLY A 87 -43.64 -5.17 -9.36
CA GLY A 87 -45.09 -5.23 -9.11
C GLY A 87 -45.69 -3.85 -9.39
N PRO A 88 -46.92 -3.76 -9.92
CA PRO A 88 -47.27 -2.78 -10.96
C PRO A 88 -47.95 -1.52 -10.42
N PRO A 89 -47.94 -0.39 -11.17
CA PRO A 89 -48.98 0.62 -11.02
C PRO A 89 -49.96 0.58 -12.20
N ASN A 90 -51.13 0.03 -11.90
CA ASN A 90 -52.47 0.56 -12.20
C ASN A 90 -52.70 1.36 -13.51
N GLY A 91 -53.53 0.77 -14.39
CA GLY A 91 -54.70 1.43 -14.98
C GLY A 91 -54.50 2.56 -15.98
N LEU A 92 -54.49 2.22 -17.28
CA LEU A 92 -55.14 3.03 -18.31
C LEU A 92 -55.63 2.14 -19.47
N ARG A 93 -56.95 2.26 -19.70
CA ARG A 93 -57.84 1.65 -20.72
C ARG A 93 -58.35 0.23 -20.50
#